data_AF-A0A537E1S8-F1
#
_entry.id   AF-A0A537E1S8-F1
#
_cell.length_a   1.000
_cell.length_b   1.000
_cell.length_c   1.000
_cell.angle_alpha   90.00
_cell.angle_beta   90.00
_cell.angle_gamma   90.00
#
_symmetry.space_group_name_H-M   'P 1'
#
loop_
_entity.id
_entity.type
_entity.pdbx_description
1 polymer ?
#
loop_
_entity_poly.entity_id
_entity_poly.type
_entity_poly.pdbx_seq_one_letter_code
_entity_poly.pdbx_strand_id
1 'polypeptide(L)'
;MKRSIAVFIVLLGFPLVMSAIDNLFYVSFASRVIIYAIAATSLNLVLGYGGMISFGHAAFVGAGAYAASICIAEGVASAWLGWPAAIAASALAAWLIGAVSLRTRGVYFIMITLAFAQMAFYLVNSMKAYGGDEGLTLPQRAELGLGLDLGNEVVFYYVALLFL
;
A
#
# COMPACT_ATOMS: atom_id res chain seq x y z
N MET A 1 -3.75 15.52 -21.85
CA MET A 1 -3.08 16.56 -21.05
C MET A 1 -4.03 17.46 -20.26
N LYS A 2 -4.94 18.25 -20.88
CA LYS A 2 -5.80 19.19 -20.13
C LYS A 2 -6.70 18.54 -19.05
N ARG A 3 -7.25 17.35 -19.34
CA ARG A 3 -8.08 16.59 -18.40
C ARG A 3 -7.28 16.08 -17.18
N SER A 4 -6.04 15.63 -17.38
CA SER A 4 -5.17 15.12 -16.32
C SER A 4 -4.77 16.22 -15.32
N ILE A 5 -4.47 17.41 -15.84
CA ILE A 5 -4.12 18.58 -15.01
C ILE A 5 -5.33 19.02 -14.17
N ALA A 6 -6.53 19.03 -14.75
CA ALA A 6 -7.74 19.37 -14.02
C ALA A 6 -8.02 18.40 -12.85
N VAL A 7 -7.84 17.09 -13.08
CA VAL A 7 -7.98 16.08 -12.02
C VAL A 7 -6.97 16.28 -10.90
N PHE A 8 -5.71 16.59 -11.24
CA PHE A 8 -4.67 16.83 -10.24
C PHE A 8 -4.94 18.07 -9.38
N ILE A 9 -5.42 19.15 -10.00
CA ILE A 9 -5.82 20.38 -9.28
C ILE A 9 -6.97 20.09 -8.32
N VAL A 10 -7.96 19.30 -8.75
CA VAL A 10 -9.09 18.90 -7.89
C VAL A 10 -8.60 18.07 -6.70
N LEU A 11 -7.70 17.11 -6.92
CA LEU A 11 -7.12 16.29 -5.86
C LEU A 11 -6.30 17.12 -4.85
N LEU A 12 -5.51 18.09 -5.33
CA LEU A 12 -4.75 19.00 -4.45
C LEU A 12 -5.64 19.89 -3.58
N GLY A 13 -6.76 20.37 -4.14
CA GLY A 13 -7.70 21.24 -3.43
C GLY A 13 -8.67 20.51 -2.50
N PHE A 14 -8.86 19.19 -2.68
CA PHE A 14 -9.84 18.40 -1.94
C PHE A 14 -9.67 18.44 -0.41
N PRO A 15 -8.46 18.26 0.18
CA PRO A 15 -8.27 18.29 1.62
C PRO A 15 -8.56 19.66 2.23
N LEU A 16 -8.22 20.73 1.50
CA LEU A 16 -8.42 22.11 1.96
C LEU A 16 -9.92 22.44 2.06
N VAL A 17 -10.70 22.02 1.06
CA VAL A 17 -12.15 22.23 1.06
C VAL A 17 -12.82 21.38 2.15
N MET A 18 -12.43 20.12 2.30
CA MET A 18 -13.04 19.23 3.31
C MET A 18 -12.64 19.61 4.75
N SER A 19 -11.41 20.07 4.95
CA SER A 19 -10.96 20.61 6.23
C SER A 19 -11.68 21.91 6.60
N ALA A 20 -12.05 22.75 5.63
CA ALA A 20 -12.81 23.98 5.88
C ALA A 20 -14.26 23.72 6.31
N ILE A 21 -14.78 22.51 6.08
CA ILE A 21 -16.15 22.08 6.42
C ILE A 21 -16.11 21.11 7.63
N ASP A 22 -14.97 21.03 8.34
CA ASP A 22 -14.74 20.13 9.49
C ASP A 22 -15.04 18.65 9.23
N ASN A 23 -14.93 18.21 7.97
CA ASN A 23 -15.24 16.83 7.58
C ASN A 23 -13.99 16.02 7.25
N LEU A 24 -13.23 15.73 8.31
CA LEU A 24 -11.98 14.95 8.26
C LEU A 24 -12.21 13.52 7.75
N PHE A 25 -13.36 12.90 8.04
CA PHE A 25 -13.71 11.56 7.56
C PHE A 25 -13.52 11.40 6.04
N TYR A 26 -13.94 12.39 5.24
CA TYR A 26 -13.76 12.33 3.79
C TYR A 26 -12.29 12.43 3.35
N VAL A 27 -11.44 13.12 4.12
CA VAL A 27 -9.98 13.18 3.86
C VAL A 27 -9.33 11.83 4.12
N SER A 28 -9.67 11.18 5.24
CA SER A 28 -9.22 9.82 5.55
C SER A 28 -9.71 8.80 4.52
N PHE A 29 -10.98 8.88 4.11
CA PHE A 29 -11.54 8.03 3.06
C PHE A 29 -10.82 8.24 1.72
N ALA A 30 -10.63 9.49 1.30
CA ALA A 30 -9.95 9.80 0.05
C ALA A 30 -8.46 9.36 0.08
N SER A 31 -7.80 9.42 1.23
CA SER A 31 -6.45 8.86 1.40
C SER A 31 -6.42 7.35 1.11
N ARG A 32 -7.42 6.59 1.59
CA ARG A 32 -7.54 5.16 1.28
C ARG A 32 -7.76 4.91 -0.22
N VAL A 33 -8.58 5.74 -0.86
CA VAL A 33 -8.79 5.68 -2.32
C VAL A 33 -7.47 5.89 -3.07
N ILE A 34 -6.66 6.86 -2.66
CA ILE A 34 -5.33 7.10 -3.25
C ILE A 34 -4.42 5.87 -3.07
N ILE A 35 -4.38 5.27 -1.88
CA ILE A 35 -3.58 4.06 -1.64
C ILE A 35 -4.00 2.91 -2.57
N TYR A 36 -5.31 2.69 -2.74
CA TYR A 36 -5.81 1.71 -3.69
C TYR A 36 -5.51 2.09 -5.15
N ALA A 37 -5.47 3.38 -5.49
CA ALA A 37 -5.09 3.85 -6.82
C ALA A 37 -3.59 3.61 -7.10
N ILE A 38 -2.71 3.77 -6.10
CA ILE A 38 -1.29 3.38 -6.20
C ILE A 38 -1.20 1.86 -6.47
N ALA A 39 -1.92 1.05 -5.68
CA ALA A 39 -1.96 -0.40 -5.87
C ALA A 39 -2.47 -0.78 -7.27
N ALA A 40 -3.55 -0.16 -7.75
CA ALA A 40 -4.11 -0.40 -9.08
C ALA A 40 -3.15 0.02 -10.20
N THR A 41 -2.45 1.14 -10.03
CA THR A 41 -1.46 1.63 -11.00
C THR A 41 -0.27 0.66 -11.07
N SER A 42 0.20 0.17 -9.93
CA SER A 42 1.27 -0.84 -9.89
C SER A 42 0.88 -2.16 -10.58
N LEU A 43 -0.37 -2.62 -10.42
CA LEU A 43 -0.89 -3.78 -11.14
C LEU A 43 -1.00 -3.49 -12.64
N ASN A 44 -1.47 -2.29 -13.01
CA ASN A 44 -1.56 -1.87 -14.40
C ASN A 44 -0.18 -1.79 -15.07
N LEU A 45 0.90 -1.49 -14.34
CA LEU A 45 2.25 -1.56 -14.91
C LEU A 45 2.60 -2.98 -15.36
N VAL A 46 2.34 -3.98 -14.51
CA VAL A 46 2.61 -5.39 -14.81
C VAL A 46 1.68 -5.93 -15.90
N LEU A 47 0.39 -5.59 -15.82
CA LEU A 47 -0.60 -6.02 -16.79
C LEU A 47 -0.41 -5.33 -18.14
N GLY A 48 -0.29 -4.00 -18.14
CA GLY A 48 -0.26 -3.16 -19.33
C GLY A 48 1.06 -3.22 -20.09
N TYR A 49 2.20 -3.23 -19.41
CA TYR A 49 3.51 -3.32 -20.07
C TYR A 49 4.05 -4.75 -20.10
N GLY A 50 3.79 -5.54 -19.06
CA GLY A 50 4.26 -6.93 -18.97
C GLY A 50 3.35 -7.94 -19.66
N GLY A 51 2.10 -7.59 -19.98
CA GLY A 51 1.12 -8.53 -20.55
C GLY A 51 0.76 -9.70 -19.62
N MET A 52 1.05 -9.55 -18.32
CA MET A 52 0.92 -10.60 -17.32
C MET A 52 -0.23 -10.29 -16.35
N ILE A 53 -1.25 -11.15 -16.33
CA ILE A 53 -2.36 -11.04 -15.37
C ILE A 53 -1.93 -11.68 -14.05
N SER A 54 -1.73 -10.88 -13.01
CA SER A 54 -1.36 -11.37 -11.67
C SER A 54 -2.55 -11.30 -10.71
N PHE A 55 -2.99 -12.45 -10.19
CA PHE A 55 -3.94 -12.49 -9.07
C PHE A 55 -3.25 -12.51 -7.70
N GLY A 56 -1.92 -12.53 -7.69
CA GLY A 56 -1.11 -12.49 -6.47
C GLY A 56 -0.84 -11.10 -5.91
N HIS A 57 -1.22 -10.04 -6.64
CA HIS A 57 -0.69 -8.68 -6.40
C HIS A 57 -0.99 -8.12 -5.01
N ALA A 58 -2.15 -8.48 -4.45
CA ALA A 58 -2.54 -8.09 -3.09
C ALA A 58 -1.56 -8.62 -2.02
N ALA A 59 -0.88 -9.74 -2.26
CA ALA A 59 0.10 -10.28 -1.32
C ALA A 59 1.32 -9.36 -1.17
N PHE A 60 1.74 -8.69 -2.24
CA PHE A 60 2.87 -7.74 -2.18
C PHE A 60 2.49 -6.44 -1.45
N VAL A 61 1.29 -5.93 -1.73
CA VAL A 61 0.74 -4.76 -1.02
C VAL A 61 0.59 -5.08 0.47
N GLY A 62 0.07 -6.28 0.78
CA GLY A 62 -0.06 -6.79 2.14
C GLY A 62 1.28 -6.94 2.85
N ALA A 63 2.30 -7.51 2.19
CA ALA A 63 3.63 -7.67 2.76
C ALA A 63 4.25 -6.32 3.18
N GLY A 64 4.14 -5.30 2.33
CA GLY A 64 4.60 -3.95 2.67
C GLY A 64 3.81 -3.31 3.80
N ALA A 65 2.47 -3.44 3.77
CA ALA A 65 1.60 -2.94 4.83
C ALA A 65 1.92 -3.59 6.19
N TYR A 66 2.06 -4.93 6.23
CA TYR A 66 2.40 -5.66 7.44
C TYR A 66 3.78 -5.28 7.96
N ALA A 67 4.79 -5.22 7.10
CA ALA A 67 6.13 -4.80 7.50
C ALA A 67 6.13 -3.39 8.12
N ALA A 68 5.45 -2.42 7.49
CA ALA A 68 5.31 -1.08 8.05
C ALA A 68 4.57 -1.07 9.39
N SER A 69 3.47 -1.82 9.51
CA SER A 69 2.70 -1.88 10.76
C SER A 69 3.42 -2.61 11.89
N ILE A 70 4.18 -3.66 11.59
CA ILE A 70 4.97 -4.40 12.59
C ILE A 70 6.10 -3.50 13.09
N CYS A 71 6.77 -2.75 12.22
CA CYS A 71 7.78 -1.77 12.65
C CYS A 71 7.20 -0.78 13.68
N ILE A 72 6.00 -0.24 13.42
CA ILE A 72 5.34 0.69 14.35
C ILE A 72 4.95 -0.04 15.65
N ALA A 73 4.41 -1.25 15.57
CA ALA A 73 4.02 -2.04 16.74
C ALA A 73 5.21 -2.37 17.66
N GLU A 74 6.40 -2.59 17.08
CA GLU A 74 7.66 -2.83 17.80
C GLU A 74 8.37 -1.54 18.24
N GLY A 75 7.71 -0.37 18.12
CA GLY A 75 8.22 0.92 18.61
C GLY A 75 9.08 1.71 17.62
N VAL A 76 9.23 1.24 16.37
CA VAL A 76 9.89 1.99 15.30
C VAL A 76 8.88 2.95 14.67
N ALA A 77 8.66 4.09 15.31
CA ALA A 77 7.72 5.11 14.83
C ALA A 77 8.26 5.93 13.64
N SER A 78 9.56 5.85 13.31
CA SER A 78 10.14 6.64 12.21
C SER A 78 9.74 6.09 10.84
N ALA A 79 9.06 6.91 10.04
CA ALA A 79 8.70 6.59 8.66
C ALA A 79 9.93 6.29 7.78
N TRP A 80 11.07 6.94 8.07
CA TRP A 80 12.32 6.72 7.35
C TRP A 80 12.95 5.35 7.57
N LEU A 81 12.64 4.68 8.68
CA LEU A 81 12.99 3.26 8.88
C LEU A 81 11.88 2.34 8.39
N GLY A 82 10.62 2.70 8.62
CA GLY A 82 9.47 1.89 8.23
C GLY A 82 9.34 1.70 6.72
N TRP A 83 9.55 2.74 5.92
CA TRP A 83 9.42 2.66 4.46
C TRP A 83 10.47 1.75 3.80
N PRO A 84 11.78 1.86 4.08
CA PRO A 84 12.75 0.91 3.56
C PRO A 84 12.48 -0.53 3.99
N ALA A 85 12.03 -0.76 5.23
CA ALA A 85 11.66 -2.09 5.70
C ALA A 85 10.47 -2.67 4.91
N ALA A 86 9.44 -1.87 4.67
CA ALA A 86 8.28 -2.25 3.87
C ALA A 86 8.64 -2.54 2.40
N ILE A 87 9.52 -1.71 1.82
CA ILE A 87 10.05 -1.91 0.47
C ILE A 87 10.86 -3.21 0.40
N ALA A 88 11.76 -3.43 1.36
CA ALA A 88 12.60 -4.63 1.41
C ALA A 88 11.76 -5.91 1.56
N ALA A 89 10.76 -5.92 2.44
CA ALA A 89 9.87 -7.05 2.63
C ALA A 89 9.06 -7.36 1.35
N SER A 90 8.48 -6.32 0.72
CA SER A 90 7.72 -6.47 -0.52
C SER A 90 8.60 -6.92 -1.68
N ALA A 91 9.82 -6.37 -1.79
CA ALA A 91 10.78 -6.73 -2.82
C ALA A 91 11.27 -8.17 -2.67
N LEU A 92 11.52 -8.62 -1.44
CA LEU A 92 11.89 -10.01 -1.16
C LEU A 92 10.76 -10.97 -1.51
N ALA A 93 9.51 -10.65 -1.12
CA ALA A 93 8.34 -11.44 -1.51
C ALA A 93 8.18 -11.48 -3.04
N ALA A 94 8.30 -10.33 -3.71
CA ALA A 94 8.22 -10.23 -5.17
C ALA A 94 9.35 -11.01 -5.87
N TRP A 95 10.56 -11.00 -5.32
CA TRP A 95 11.69 -11.74 -5.86
C TRP A 95 11.47 -13.26 -5.74
N LEU A 96 11.06 -13.76 -4.57
CA LEU A 96 10.79 -15.18 -4.36
C LEU A 96 9.63 -15.69 -5.24
N ILE A 97 8.50 -14.98 -5.22
CA ILE A 97 7.31 -15.35 -5.99
C ILE A 97 7.55 -15.16 -7.49
N GLY A 98 8.22 -14.07 -7.87
CA GLY A 98 8.57 -13.75 -9.26
C GLY A 98 9.54 -14.76 -9.86
N ALA A 99 10.55 -15.20 -9.12
CA ALA A 99 11.53 -16.19 -9.59
C ALA A 99 10.86 -17.49 -10.06
N VAL A 100 9.78 -17.90 -9.40
CA VAL A 100 9.02 -19.11 -9.77
C VAL A 100 7.94 -18.79 -10.82
N SER A 101 7.12 -17.77 -10.58
CA SER A 101 5.95 -17.49 -11.42
C SER A 101 6.32 -17.07 -12.84
N LEU A 102 7.38 -16.27 -13.03
CA LEU A 102 7.81 -15.79 -14.35
C LEU A 102 8.28 -16.88 -15.32
N ARG A 103 8.48 -18.12 -14.83
CA ARG A 103 8.78 -19.28 -15.69
C ARG A 103 7.55 -19.84 -16.40
N THR A 104 6.35 -19.41 -16.01
CA THR A 104 5.08 -19.86 -16.58
C THR A 104 4.47 -18.75 -17.46
N ARG A 105 3.54 -19.11 -18.34
CA ARG A 105 2.88 -18.17 -19.26
C ARG A 105 1.38 -18.39 -19.30
N GLY A 106 0.65 -17.31 -19.63
CA GLY A 106 -0.81 -17.35 -19.80
C GLY A 106 -1.52 -17.80 -18.52
N VAL A 107 -2.45 -18.75 -18.66
CA VAL A 107 -3.30 -19.22 -17.54
C VAL A 107 -2.47 -19.82 -16.40
N TYR A 108 -1.35 -20.48 -16.68
CA TYR A 108 -0.49 -21.04 -15.65
C TYR A 108 0.12 -19.97 -14.73
N PHE A 109 0.45 -18.79 -15.28
CA PHE A 109 0.94 -17.65 -14.50
C PHE A 109 -0.13 -17.10 -13.56
N ILE A 110 -1.37 -17.05 -14.03
CA ILE A 110 -2.51 -16.62 -13.22
C ILE A 110 -2.73 -17.60 -12.05
N MET A 111 -2.73 -18.90 -12.34
CA MET A 111 -2.97 -19.94 -11.33
C MET A 111 -1.88 -19.98 -10.27
N ILE A 112 -0.61 -19.87 -10.66
CA ILE A 112 0.50 -19.93 -9.69
C ILE A 112 0.53 -18.67 -8.81
N THR A 113 0.24 -17.49 -9.37
CA THR A 113 0.16 -16.26 -8.57
C THR A 113 -1.01 -16.26 -7.59
N LEU A 114 -2.15 -16.85 -7.97
CA LEU A 114 -3.27 -17.09 -7.06
C LEU A 114 -2.89 -18.05 -5.92
N ALA A 115 -2.19 -19.15 -6.24
CA ALA A 115 -1.72 -20.10 -5.23
C ALA A 115 -0.77 -19.43 -4.21
N PHE A 116 0.18 -18.60 -4.68
CA PHE A 116 1.05 -17.84 -3.78
C PHE A 116 0.28 -16.82 -2.94
N ALA A 117 -0.74 -16.15 -3.48
CA ALA A 117 -1.61 -15.28 -2.67
C ALA A 117 -2.30 -16.05 -1.54
N GLN A 118 -2.80 -17.25 -1.81
CA GLN A 118 -3.41 -18.09 -0.77
C GLN A 118 -2.38 -18.55 0.26
N MET A 119 -1.17 -18.93 -0.16
CA MET A 119 -0.09 -19.25 0.78
C MET A 119 0.26 -18.06 1.68
N ALA A 120 0.36 -16.84 1.10
CA ALA A 120 0.61 -15.62 1.86
C ALA A 120 -0.53 -15.32 2.85
N PHE A 121 -1.78 -15.53 2.45
CA PHE A 121 -2.93 -15.42 3.34
C PHE A 121 -2.81 -16.37 4.55
N TYR A 122 -2.50 -17.65 4.34
CA TYR A 122 -2.32 -18.60 5.44
C TYR A 122 -1.11 -18.26 6.32
N LEU A 123 -0.03 -17.74 5.74
CA LEU A 123 1.13 -17.27 6.49
C LEU A 123 0.75 -16.12 7.44
N VAL A 124 0.05 -15.11 6.93
CA VAL A 124 -0.41 -13.96 7.71
C VAL A 124 -1.41 -14.40 8.78
N ASN A 125 -2.38 -15.25 8.44
CA ASN A 125 -3.35 -15.77 9.39
C ASN A 125 -2.70 -16.60 10.52
N SER A 126 -1.56 -17.24 10.24
CA SER A 126 -0.80 -17.98 11.27
C SER A 126 -0.12 -17.05 12.28
N MET A 127 0.15 -15.78 11.92
CA MET A 127 0.77 -14.78 12.78
C MET A 127 -0.25 -14.09 13.70
N LYS A 128 -0.91 -14.88 14.57
CA LYS A 128 -1.91 -14.36 15.51
C LYS A 128 -1.38 -13.28 16.46
N ALA A 129 -0.08 -13.32 16.78
CA ALA A 129 0.59 -12.30 17.59
C ALA A 129 0.54 -10.91 16.92
N TYR A 130 0.52 -10.87 15.58
CA TYR A 130 0.48 -9.66 14.78
C TYR A 130 -0.90 -9.44 14.13
N GLY A 131 -1.98 -9.87 14.80
CA GLY A 131 -3.35 -9.59 14.37
C GLY A 131 -3.92 -10.54 13.31
N GLY A 132 -3.12 -11.45 12.73
CA GLY A 132 -3.65 -12.47 11.81
C GLY A 132 -4.40 -11.85 10.62
N ASP A 133 -5.61 -12.31 10.35
CA ASP A 133 -6.52 -11.79 9.32
C ASP A 133 -7.28 -10.51 9.72
N GLU A 134 -7.38 -10.21 11.02
CA GLU A 134 -8.01 -8.99 11.56
C GLU A 134 -7.11 -7.74 11.39
N GLY A 135 -5.81 -7.96 11.15
CA GLY A 135 -4.84 -6.88 11.00
C GLY A 135 -4.37 -6.27 12.32
N LEU A 136 -3.47 -5.28 12.20
CA LEU A 136 -2.87 -4.60 13.35
C LEU A 136 -3.58 -3.28 13.63
N THR A 137 -4.07 -3.12 14.86
CA THR A 137 -4.49 -1.81 15.37
C THR A 137 -3.25 -1.07 15.87
N LEU A 138 -2.88 -0.02 15.16
CA LEU A 138 -1.69 0.76 15.48
C LEU A 138 -1.99 1.80 16.58
N PRO A 139 -1.17 1.89 17.64
CA PRO A 139 -1.35 2.89 18.69
C PRO A 139 -1.09 4.32 18.18
N GLN A 140 -0.27 4.45 17.13
CA GLN A 140 0.17 5.71 16.55
C GLN A 140 0.50 5.50 15.06
N ARG A 141 0.47 6.59 14.27
CA ARG A 141 0.99 6.60 12.90
C ARG A 141 2.48 6.99 12.87
N ALA A 142 3.20 6.51 11.85
CA ALA A 142 4.62 6.80 11.73
C ALA A 142 4.91 8.31 11.63
N GLU A 143 5.95 8.79 12.29
CA GLU A 143 6.40 10.18 12.23
C GLU A 143 7.46 10.33 11.14
N LEU A 144 7.38 11.41 10.36
CA LEU A 144 8.43 11.76 9.39
C LEU A 144 9.64 12.43 10.07
N GLY A 145 9.49 12.93 11.30
CA GLY A 145 10.39 13.97 11.82
C GLY A 145 10.26 15.26 11.00
N LEU A 146 10.75 16.40 11.50
CA LEU A 146 10.59 17.75 10.90
C LEU A 146 9.23 18.46 11.16
N GLY A 147 8.45 18.01 12.14
CA GLY A 147 7.16 18.63 12.50
C GLY A 147 5.97 18.19 11.62
N LEU A 148 6.19 17.24 10.71
CA LEU A 148 5.13 16.61 9.91
C LEU A 148 4.71 15.29 10.58
N ASP A 149 3.56 15.33 11.23
CA ASP A 149 2.93 14.17 11.85
C ASP A 149 1.92 13.52 10.88
N LEU A 150 2.09 12.22 10.57
CA LEU A 150 1.12 11.46 9.76
C LEU A 150 -0.17 11.16 10.54
N GLY A 151 -0.19 11.43 11.85
CA GLY A 151 -1.41 11.51 12.65
C GLY A 151 -2.41 12.53 12.08
N ASN A 152 -1.92 13.60 11.44
CA ASN A 152 -2.78 14.55 10.76
C ASN A 152 -3.27 13.99 9.42
N GLU A 153 -4.58 13.84 9.28
CA GLU A 153 -5.22 13.25 8.10
C GLU A 153 -4.92 14.03 6.82
N VAL A 154 -4.74 15.35 6.90
CA VAL A 154 -4.41 16.22 5.76
C VAL A 154 -2.97 15.98 5.32
N VAL A 155 -2.03 15.90 6.26
CA VAL A 155 -0.61 15.61 5.96
C VAL A 155 -0.49 14.22 5.35
N PHE A 156 -1.17 13.22 5.95
CA PHE A 156 -1.19 11.87 5.42
C PHE A 156 -1.75 11.80 4.00
N TYR A 157 -2.83 12.53 3.71
CA TYR A 157 -3.39 12.62 2.37
C TYR A 157 -2.37 13.17 1.36
N TYR A 158 -1.68 14.26 1.70
CA TYR A 158 -0.68 14.85 0.80
C TYR A 158 0.52 13.94 0.58
N VAL A 159 0.95 13.21 1.60
CA VAL A 159 2.01 12.19 1.46
C VAL A 159 1.55 11.07 0.54
N ALA A 160 0.33 10.56 0.70
CA ALA A 160 -0.22 9.54 -0.21
C ALA A 160 -0.34 10.06 -1.65
N LEU A 161 -0.80 11.30 -1.83
CA LEU A 161 -0.93 11.94 -3.14
C LEU A 161 0.42 12.16 -3.82
N LEU A 162 1.48 12.43 -3.06
CA LEU A 162 2.85 12.57 -3.57
C LEU A 162 3.39 11.26 -4.18
N PHE A 163 2.96 10.11 -3.65
CA PHE A 163 3.39 8.78 -4.11
C PHE A 163 2.53 8.19 -5.23
N LEU A 164 1.42 8.84 -5.59
CA LEU A 164 0.53 8.44 -6.69
C LEU A 164 1.11 8.86 -8.05
#